data_AF-A0A9D1DVN2-F1
#
_entry.id   AF-A0A9D1DVN2-F1
#
_cell.length_a   1.000
_cell.length_b   1.000
_cell.length_c   1.000
_cell.angle_alpha   90.00
_cell.angle_beta   90.00
_cell.angle_gamma   90.00
#
_symmetry.space_group_name_H-M   'P 1'
#
loop_
_entity.id
_entity.type
_entity.pdbx_description
1 polymer ?
#
loop_
_entity_poly.entity_id
_entity_poly.type
_entity_poly.pdbx_seq_one_letter_code
_entity_poly.pdbx_strand_id
1 'polypeptide(L)'
;MNKFKNCDSLKSYLNKESKRLNISITNVYNTFFSRDLLYRLSKIDKSMDIIVKGSFAQAVHLGKIVRPITDIDLTSTIDHHNPLILLVNAMCVKEENNDFDYILRGAPRRTNTGIIKFPIAAKYGKINHPIGIDYRENHPCIYEKQLKLVPKIFSKDEEYEVVVPSMEETLAEKLCIIAESTKTDVLNTRTELFGN
;
A
#
# COMPACT_ATOMS: atom_id res chain seq x y z
N MET A 1 -17.24 -4.97 0.44
CA MET A 1 -16.20 -6.00 0.64
C MET A 1 -16.34 -6.67 2.01
N ASN A 2 -17.00 -7.85 2.14
CA ASN A 2 -16.52 -8.98 2.97
C ASN A 2 -17.46 -10.20 3.01
N LYS A 3 -17.31 -11.10 2.04
CA LYS A 3 -17.94 -12.45 2.07
C LYS A 3 -17.10 -13.48 2.82
N PHE A 4 -16.51 -13.12 3.97
CA PHE A 4 -15.80 -14.08 4.82
C PHE A 4 -16.60 -14.31 6.09
N LYS A 5 -16.91 -15.59 6.36
CA LYS A 5 -17.69 -15.96 7.54
C LYS A 5 -16.87 -15.89 8.82
N ASN A 6 -15.56 -16.13 8.71
CA ASN A 6 -14.61 -16.16 9.81
C ASN A 6 -13.15 -16.14 9.29
N CYS A 7 -12.19 -16.05 10.22
CA CYS A 7 -10.77 -16.01 9.89
C CYS A 7 -10.25 -17.25 9.13
N ASP A 8 -10.82 -18.44 9.37
CA ASP A 8 -10.45 -19.66 8.65
C ASP A 8 -10.88 -19.60 7.18
N SER A 9 -12.05 -19.03 6.89
CA SER A 9 -12.53 -18.81 5.53
C SER A 9 -11.68 -17.81 4.76
N LEU A 10 -11.19 -16.75 5.42
CA LEU A 10 -10.22 -15.82 4.83
C LEU A 10 -8.88 -16.51 4.60
N LYS A 11 -8.38 -17.26 5.58
CA LYS A 11 -7.11 -18.01 5.46
C LYS A 11 -7.15 -19.01 4.31
N SER A 12 -8.21 -19.80 4.19
CA SER A 12 -8.38 -20.75 3.09
C SER A 12 -8.39 -20.05 1.73
N TYR A 13 -9.12 -18.94 1.63
CA TYR A 13 -9.14 -18.11 0.42
C TYR A 13 -7.75 -17.59 0.05
N LEU A 14 -7.03 -16.94 0.96
CA LEU A 14 -5.71 -16.38 0.68
C LEU A 14 -4.66 -17.46 0.37
N ASN A 15 -4.78 -18.67 0.94
CA ASN A 15 -3.93 -19.79 0.55
C ASN A 15 -4.19 -20.26 -0.89
N LYS A 16 -5.44 -20.24 -1.34
CA LYS A 16 -5.77 -20.53 -2.75
C LYS A 16 -5.21 -19.45 -3.67
N GLU A 17 -5.35 -18.18 -3.30
CA GLU A 17 -4.83 -17.05 -4.07
C GLU A 17 -3.30 -17.03 -4.11
N SER A 18 -2.61 -17.45 -3.04
CA SER A 18 -1.15 -17.63 -3.02
C SER A 18 -0.66 -18.58 -4.10
N LYS A 19 -1.32 -19.74 -4.24
CA LYS A 19 -1.00 -20.70 -5.29
C LYS A 19 -1.32 -20.16 -6.69
N ARG A 20 -2.47 -19.50 -6.84
CA ARG A 20 -2.91 -18.93 -8.12
C ARG A 20 -2.00 -17.81 -8.63
N LEU A 21 -1.57 -16.94 -7.73
CA LEU A 21 -0.72 -15.78 -8.03
C LEU A 21 0.78 -16.12 -8.00
N ASN A 22 1.15 -17.33 -7.59
CA ASN A 22 2.53 -17.78 -7.40
C ASN A 22 3.37 -16.82 -6.54
N ILE A 23 2.79 -16.36 -5.42
CA ILE A 23 3.46 -15.49 -4.44
C ILE A 23 3.32 -16.08 -3.04
N SER A 24 4.29 -15.82 -2.17
CA SER A 24 4.27 -16.33 -0.80
C SER A 24 3.00 -15.91 -0.05
N ILE A 25 2.52 -16.76 0.84
CA ILE A 25 1.30 -16.49 1.61
C ILE A 25 1.40 -15.17 2.39
N THR A 26 2.57 -14.86 2.94
CA THR A 26 2.82 -13.59 3.64
C THR A 26 2.61 -12.38 2.73
N ASN A 27 3.12 -12.44 1.49
CA ASN A 27 2.98 -11.37 0.51
C ASN A 27 1.53 -11.22 0.02
N VAL A 28 0.79 -12.33 -0.06
CA VAL A 28 -0.64 -12.31 -0.36
C VAL A 28 -1.42 -11.60 0.73
N TYR A 29 -1.16 -11.93 2.00
CA TYR A 29 -1.78 -11.25 3.14
C TYR A 29 -1.50 -9.76 3.11
N ASN A 30 -0.24 -9.39 2.90
CA ASN A 30 0.15 -7.99 2.88
C ASN A 30 -0.50 -7.23 1.72
N THR A 31 -0.50 -7.82 0.52
CA THR A 31 -1.14 -7.24 -0.66
C THR A 31 -2.65 -7.13 -0.48
N PHE A 32 -3.30 -8.16 0.08
CA PHE A 32 -4.74 -8.17 0.31
C PHE A 32 -5.17 -7.07 1.28
N PHE A 33 -4.54 -6.99 2.46
CA PHE A 33 -4.91 -5.97 3.44
C PHE A 33 -4.47 -4.56 3.03
N SER A 34 -3.35 -4.42 2.32
CA SER A 34 -2.96 -3.11 1.77
C SER A 34 -4.01 -2.57 0.80
N ARG A 35 -4.54 -3.44 -0.06
CA ARG A 35 -5.61 -3.09 -1.01
C ARG A 35 -6.91 -2.74 -0.29
N ASP A 36 -7.28 -3.47 0.75
CA ASP A 36 -8.47 -3.15 1.55
C ASP A 36 -8.35 -1.78 2.23
N LEU A 37 -7.20 -1.49 2.85
CA LEU A 37 -7.00 -0.18 3.48
C LEU A 37 -7.03 0.96 2.46
N LEU A 38 -6.44 0.77 1.27
CA LEU A 38 -6.49 1.75 0.18
C LEU A 38 -7.90 1.93 -0.40
N TYR A 39 -8.69 0.86 -0.46
CA TYR A 39 -10.12 0.93 -0.80
C TYR A 39 -10.91 1.75 0.21
N ARG A 40 -10.66 1.57 1.51
CA ARG A 40 -11.28 2.41 2.55
C ARG A 40 -10.83 3.86 2.43
N LEU A 41 -9.55 4.08 2.17
CA LEU A 41 -8.98 5.42 2.02
C LEU A 41 -9.59 6.16 0.83
N SER A 42 -9.75 5.50 -0.33
CA SER A 42 -10.35 6.11 -1.52
C SER A 42 -11.81 6.55 -1.32
N LYS A 43 -12.52 5.96 -0.35
CA LYS A 43 -13.87 6.41 0.01
C LYS A 43 -13.88 7.72 0.77
N ILE A 44 -12.81 8.02 1.51
CA ILE A 44 -12.73 9.16 2.44
C ILE A 44 -11.94 10.31 1.81
N ASP A 45 -10.89 10.02 1.05
CA ASP A 45 -10.05 11.02 0.38
C ASP A 45 -10.77 11.62 -0.83
N LYS A 46 -11.74 12.50 -0.56
CA LYS A 46 -12.50 13.21 -1.60
C LYS A 46 -11.70 14.29 -2.30
N SER A 47 -10.67 14.83 -1.65
CA SER A 47 -9.79 15.84 -2.23
C SER A 47 -8.71 15.23 -3.11
N MET A 48 -8.54 13.90 -3.07
CA MET A 48 -7.58 13.17 -3.89
C MET A 48 -6.14 13.65 -3.62
N ASP A 49 -5.88 13.99 -2.36
CA ASP A 49 -4.61 14.53 -1.91
C ASP A 49 -3.59 13.44 -1.61
N ILE A 50 -4.05 12.21 -1.38
CA ILE A 50 -3.19 11.06 -1.12
C ILE A 50 -2.83 10.38 -2.42
N ILE A 51 -1.53 10.38 -2.69
CA ILE A 51 -0.92 9.76 -3.85
C ILE A 51 -0.29 8.44 -3.40
N VAL A 52 -0.69 7.34 -4.04
CA VAL A 52 -0.16 6.00 -3.80
C VAL A 52 1.06 5.78 -4.69
N LYS A 53 2.16 5.28 -4.13
CA LYS A 53 3.45 5.11 -4.81
C LYS A 53 3.95 3.67 -4.77
N GLY A 54 5.22 3.49 -5.13
CA GLY A 54 5.98 2.26 -4.87
C GLY A 54 5.49 1.05 -5.66
N SER A 55 5.50 -0.12 -5.03
CA SER A 55 5.03 -1.38 -5.65
C SER A 55 3.57 -1.29 -6.10
N PHE A 56 2.75 -0.56 -5.33
CA PHE A 56 1.32 -0.51 -5.60
C PHE A 56 1.02 0.29 -6.85
N ALA A 57 1.61 1.48 -7.00
CA ALA A 57 1.48 2.29 -8.22
C ALA A 57 1.94 1.53 -9.46
N GLN A 58 3.05 0.79 -9.36
CA GLN A 58 3.52 -0.08 -10.42
C GLN A 58 2.49 -1.16 -10.79
N ALA A 59 1.87 -1.81 -9.80
CA ALA A 59 0.83 -2.80 -10.05
C ALA A 59 -0.42 -2.19 -10.73
N VAL A 60 -0.80 -0.97 -10.34
CA VAL A 60 -1.89 -0.22 -10.98
C VAL A 60 -1.58 0.07 -12.45
N HIS A 61 -0.37 0.57 -12.74
CA HIS A 61 0.01 0.87 -14.12
C HIS A 61 0.12 -0.37 -15.01
N LEU A 62 0.62 -1.48 -14.47
CA LEU A 62 0.84 -2.71 -15.25
C LEU A 62 -0.40 -3.62 -15.30
N GLY A 63 -1.44 -3.33 -14.51
CA GLY A 63 -2.63 -4.16 -14.40
C GLY A 63 -2.41 -5.52 -13.73
N LYS A 64 -1.22 -5.78 -13.16
CA LYS A 64 -0.84 -7.06 -12.54
C LYS A 64 0.21 -6.88 -11.45
N ILE A 65 0.27 -7.83 -10.52
CA ILE A 65 1.38 -7.93 -9.57
C ILE A 65 2.60 -8.46 -10.32
N VAL A 66 3.62 -7.62 -10.50
CA VAL A 66 4.96 -8.03 -10.95
C VAL A 66 5.92 -8.25 -9.79
N ARG A 67 5.65 -7.60 -8.65
CA ARG A 67 6.36 -7.82 -7.40
C ARG A 67 5.40 -7.68 -6.22
N PRO A 68 5.61 -8.42 -5.13
CA PRO A 68 4.85 -8.23 -3.90
C PRO A 68 4.78 -6.76 -3.46
N ILE A 69 3.61 -6.35 -2.99
CA ILE A 69 3.47 -5.11 -2.22
C ILE A 69 3.91 -5.46 -0.80
N THR A 70 4.98 -4.84 -0.31
CA THR A 70 5.56 -5.07 1.04
C THR A 70 5.18 -3.97 2.02
N ASP A 71 5.07 -2.73 1.53
CA ASP A 71 4.66 -1.57 2.28
C ASP A 71 3.66 -0.75 1.46
N ILE A 72 2.86 0.06 2.13
CA ILE A 72 2.00 1.06 1.50
C ILE A 72 2.77 2.37 1.45
N ASP A 73 3.28 2.71 0.27
CA ASP A 73 3.97 3.98 0.03
C ASP A 73 2.94 5.06 -0.30
N LEU A 74 2.82 6.07 0.57
CA LEU A 74 1.88 7.17 0.43
C LEU A 74 2.61 8.51 0.43
N THR A 75 2.05 9.48 -0.28
CA THR A 75 2.55 10.85 -0.24
C THR A 75 1.46 11.86 -0.52
N SER A 76 1.74 13.13 -0.29
CA SER A 76 0.84 14.24 -0.58
C SER A 76 1.62 15.48 -1.01
N THR A 77 0.90 16.39 -1.66
CA THR A 77 1.39 17.73 -2.04
C THR A 77 1.03 18.80 -1.01
N ILE A 78 0.42 18.40 0.12
CA ILE A 78 -0.07 19.30 1.18
C ILE A 78 0.49 18.91 2.54
N ASP A 79 0.42 19.83 3.50
CA ASP A 79 0.88 19.60 4.87
C ASP A 79 0.14 18.46 5.58
N HIS A 80 0.86 17.73 6.44
CA HIS A 80 0.47 16.42 7.00
C HIS A 80 -0.83 16.35 7.79
N HIS A 81 -1.38 17.45 8.33
CA HIS A 81 -2.52 17.33 9.24
C HIS A 81 -3.73 16.64 8.58
N ASN A 82 -4.07 17.02 7.35
CA ASN A 82 -5.25 16.45 6.68
C ASN A 82 -5.01 15.01 6.18
N PRO A 83 -3.93 14.69 5.43
CA PRO A 83 -3.73 13.34 4.91
C PRO A 83 -3.55 12.27 6.00
N LEU A 84 -2.93 12.61 7.14
CA LEU A 84 -2.79 11.67 8.25
C LEU A 84 -4.13 11.39 8.93
N ILE A 85 -4.98 12.41 9.07
CA ILE A 85 -6.35 12.23 9.57
C ILE A 85 -7.15 11.32 8.63
N LEU A 86 -7.03 11.50 7.31
CA LEU A 86 -7.66 10.63 6.31
C LEU A 86 -7.21 9.17 6.46
N LEU A 87 -5.90 8.94 6.65
CA LEU A 87 -5.36 7.60 6.86
C LEU A 87 -5.90 6.96 8.14
N VAL A 88 -5.91 7.69 9.25
CA VAL A 88 -6.47 7.19 10.53
C VAL A 88 -7.96 6.92 10.40
N ASN A 89 -8.72 7.79 9.73
CA ASN A 89 -10.13 7.58 9.47
C ASN A 89 -10.37 6.33 8.61
N ALA A 90 -9.52 6.06 7.61
CA ALA A 90 -9.60 4.86 6.79
C ALA A 90 -9.40 3.58 7.60
N MET A 91 -8.52 3.60 8.60
CA MET A 91 -8.34 2.49 9.54
C MET A 91 -9.59 2.24 10.40
N CYS A 92 -10.39 3.27 10.65
CA CYS A 92 -11.61 3.22 11.46
C CYS A 92 -12.88 2.88 10.65
N VAL A 93 -12.86 3.00 9.33
CA VAL A 93 -14.02 2.66 8.49
C VAL A 93 -14.31 1.17 8.58
N LYS A 94 -15.59 0.83 8.75
CA LYS A 94 -16.11 -0.53 8.72
C LYS A 94 -17.07 -0.67 7.56
N GLU A 95 -16.79 -1.61 6.66
CA GLU A 95 -17.68 -1.97 5.56
C GLU A 95 -18.90 -2.76 6.06
N GLU A 96 -18.71 -3.60 7.08
CA GLU A 96 -19.71 -4.50 7.63
C GLU A 96 -19.46 -4.76 9.13
N ASN A 97 -20.45 -5.31 9.85
CA ASN A 97 -20.37 -5.60 11.29
C ASN A 97 -19.23 -6.57 11.69
N ASN A 98 -18.64 -7.30 10.73
CA ASN A 98 -17.51 -8.21 10.93
C ASN A 98 -16.34 -7.90 9.98
N ASP A 99 -16.08 -6.62 9.75
CA ASP A 99 -15.01 -6.17 8.88
C ASP A 99 -13.65 -6.10 9.60
N PHE A 100 -12.55 -6.02 8.84
CA PHE A 100 -11.18 -5.99 9.36
C PHE A 100 -10.93 -4.77 10.26
N ASP A 101 -10.12 -4.95 11.29
CA ASP A 101 -9.62 -3.87 12.16
C ASP A 101 -8.20 -3.50 11.75
N TYR A 102 -7.91 -2.22 11.66
CA TYR A 102 -6.55 -1.73 11.54
C TYR A 102 -6.13 -1.03 12.83
N ILE A 103 -5.04 -1.50 13.43
CA ILE A 103 -4.54 -0.95 14.69
C ILE A 103 -3.10 -0.50 14.57
N LEU A 104 -2.73 0.54 15.32
CA LEU A 104 -1.33 0.90 15.52
C LEU A 104 -0.64 -0.17 16.39
N ARG A 105 0.53 -0.63 15.95
CA ARG A 105 1.41 -1.52 16.73
C ARG A 105 2.41 -0.75 17.58
N GLY A 106 2.49 0.57 17.40
CA GLY A 106 3.38 1.48 18.10
C GLY A 106 3.16 2.90 17.59
N ALA A 107 3.85 3.87 18.22
CA ALA A 107 3.78 5.25 17.79
C ALA A 107 4.38 5.42 16.38
N PRO A 108 3.74 6.21 15.49
CA PRO A 108 4.35 6.61 14.23
C PRO A 108 5.70 7.30 14.48
N ARG A 109 6.69 7.02 13.63
CA ARG A 109 8.04 7.59 13.77
C ARG A 109 8.50 8.25 12.49
N ARG A 110 9.08 9.45 12.61
CA ARG A 110 9.71 10.14 11.48
C ARG A 110 11.17 9.67 11.35
N THR A 111 11.56 9.36 10.13
CA THR A 111 12.95 9.03 9.76
C THR A 111 13.72 10.29 9.39
N ASN A 112 15.05 10.19 9.34
CA ASN A 112 15.93 11.31 8.97
C ASN A 112 15.69 11.80 7.52
N THR A 113 15.05 10.99 6.67
CA THR A 113 14.68 11.35 5.30
C THR A 113 13.29 12.00 5.18
N GLY A 114 12.64 12.29 6.32
CA GLY A 114 11.32 12.91 6.37
C GLY A 114 10.15 11.95 6.16
N ILE A 115 10.39 10.65 5.95
CA ILE A 115 9.33 9.64 5.87
C ILE A 115 8.79 9.36 7.27
N ILE A 116 7.48 9.40 7.43
CA ILE A 116 6.75 8.99 8.63
C ILE A 116 6.32 7.53 8.45
N LYS A 117 6.83 6.65 9.29
CA LYS A 117 6.50 5.22 9.29
C LYS A 117 5.36 4.95 10.28
N PHE A 118 4.27 4.39 9.79
CA PHE A 118 3.15 3.92 10.62
C PHE A 118 3.21 2.40 10.73
N PRO A 119 3.62 1.84 11.87
CA PRO A 119 3.56 0.41 12.08
C PRO A 119 2.12 0.02 12.43
N ILE A 120 1.40 -0.60 11.50
CA ILE A 120 0.02 -1.05 11.75
C ILE A 120 -0.10 -2.58 11.70
N ALA A 121 -1.25 -3.10 12.13
CA ALA A 121 -1.66 -4.47 11.87
C ALA A 121 -3.11 -4.53 11.43
N ALA A 122 -3.38 -5.37 10.42
CA ALA A 122 -4.71 -5.83 10.09
C ALA A 122 -5.12 -7.01 11.00
N LYS A 123 -6.29 -6.92 11.60
CA LYS A 123 -6.86 -7.92 12.50
C LYS A 123 -8.18 -8.46 11.98
N TYR A 124 -8.32 -9.78 12.06
CA TYR A 124 -9.57 -10.48 11.72
C TYR A 124 -9.65 -11.83 12.43
N GLY A 125 -10.46 -11.92 13.48
CA GLY A 125 -10.48 -13.09 14.35
C GLY A 125 -9.09 -13.38 14.92
N LYS A 126 -8.52 -14.56 14.61
CA LYS A 126 -7.16 -14.95 15.04
C LYS A 126 -6.04 -14.41 14.16
N ILE A 127 -6.36 -13.77 13.03
CA ILE A 127 -5.37 -13.18 12.13
C ILE A 127 -4.93 -11.83 12.70
N ASN A 128 -3.62 -11.65 12.79
CA ASN A 128 -2.96 -10.39 13.16
C ASN A 128 -1.75 -10.20 12.24
N HIS A 129 -1.94 -9.49 11.13
CA HIS A 129 -0.93 -9.35 10.08
C HIS A 129 -0.33 -7.95 10.10
N PRO A 130 1.01 -7.80 10.28
CA PRO A 130 1.65 -6.49 10.28
C PRO A 130 1.69 -5.89 8.88
N ILE A 131 1.48 -4.58 8.78
CA ILE A 131 1.57 -3.82 7.52
C ILE A 131 2.38 -2.56 7.80
N GLY A 132 3.34 -2.27 6.94
CA GLY A 132 4.10 -1.02 6.95
C GLY A 132 3.42 0.03 6.09
N ILE A 133 3.32 1.26 6.59
CA ILE A 133 2.97 2.42 5.77
C ILE A 133 4.09 3.43 5.88
N ASP A 134 4.62 3.82 4.72
CA ASP A 134 5.62 4.86 4.58
C ASP A 134 4.94 6.08 3.97
N TYR A 135 4.74 7.12 4.78
CA TYR A 135 4.11 8.37 4.35
C TYR A 135 5.13 9.51 4.25
N ARG A 136 5.15 10.22 3.13
CA ARG A 136 5.96 11.43 2.94
C ARG A 136 5.09 12.63 2.63
N GLU A 137 5.15 13.65 3.49
CA GLU A 137 4.50 14.94 3.25
C GLU A 137 5.29 15.83 2.29
N ASN A 138 4.63 16.86 1.76
CA ASN A 138 5.24 17.94 0.98
C ASN A 138 6.28 17.43 0.00
N HIS A 139 5.91 16.39 -0.74
CA HIS A 139 6.89 15.74 -1.59
C HIS A 139 7.31 16.71 -2.69
N PRO A 140 8.60 17.06 -2.78
CA PRO A 140 9.05 18.16 -3.63
C PRO A 140 8.97 17.80 -5.13
N CYS A 141 8.84 16.52 -5.45
CA CYS A 141 8.60 16.05 -6.81
C CYS A 141 7.10 16.12 -7.09
N ILE A 142 6.71 17.02 -7.97
CA ILE A 142 5.34 17.16 -8.44
C ILE A 142 5.09 16.03 -9.42
N TYR A 143 4.20 15.13 -9.00
CA TYR A 143 3.70 14.09 -9.85
C TYR A 143 2.68 14.65 -10.85
N GLU A 144 2.75 14.27 -12.12
CA GLU A 144 1.56 14.18 -12.96
C GLU A 144 0.62 13.16 -12.29
N LYS A 145 -0.29 13.67 -11.46
CA LYS A 145 -1.28 12.87 -10.75
C LYS A 145 -2.23 12.24 -11.76
N GLN A 146 -2.28 10.92 -11.77
CA GLN A 146 -3.20 10.15 -12.59
C GLN A 146 -4.19 9.43 -11.68
N LEU A 147 -5.48 9.72 -11.86
CA LEU A 147 -6.53 8.88 -11.28
C LEU A 147 -6.61 7.59 -12.10
N LYS A 148 -6.41 6.45 -11.45
CA LYS A 148 -6.46 5.15 -12.11
C LYS A 148 -7.29 4.15 -11.33
N LEU A 149 -8.07 3.37 -12.08
CA LEU A 149 -8.76 2.20 -11.58
C LEU A 149 -7.73 1.17 -11.10
N VAL A 150 -7.93 0.67 -9.88
CA VAL A 150 -7.09 -0.39 -9.34
C VAL A 150 -7.46 -1.73 -10.00
N PRO A 151 -6.50 -2.47 -10.58
CA PRO A 151 -6.78 -3.73 -11.25
C PRO A 151 -7.30 -4.76 -10.25
N LYS A 152 -8.30 -5.56 -10.65
CA LYS A 152 -8.79 -6.69 -9.86
C LYS A 152 -7.74 -7.80 -9.87
N ILE A 153 -7.03 -7.93 -8.76
CA ILE A 153 -6.02 -8.98 -8.56
C ILE A 153 -6.66 -10.18 -7.87
N PHE A 154 -7.49 -9.93 -6.85
CA PHE A 154 -8.20 -10.94 -6.10
C PHE A 154 -9.62 -11.10 -6.64
N SER A 155 -10.12 -12.34 -6.63
CA SER A 155 -11.48 -12.64 -7.13
C SER A 155 -12.62 -11.94 -6.38
N LYS A 156 -12.35 -11.44 -5.17
CA LYS A 156 -13.30 -10.70 -4.33
C LYS A 156 -12.99 -9.20 -4.22
N ASP A 157 -12.14 -8.66 -5.10
CA ASP A 157 -11.85 -7.22 -5.12
C ASP A 157 -13.09 -6.41 -5.52
N GLU A 158 -13.30 -5.31 -4.80
CA GLU A 158 -14.19 -4.24 -5.24
C GLU A 158 -13.45 -3.30 -6.19
N GLU A 159 -14.20 -2.59 -7.03
CA GLU A 159 -13.64 -1.53 -7.87
C GLU A 159 -13.44 -0.26 -7.06
N TYR A 160 -12.27 0.36 -7.24
CA TYR A 160 -11.95 1.67 -6.71
C TYR A 160 -10.80 2.30 -7.49
N GLU A 161 -10.69 3.60 -7.37
CA GLU A 161 -9.65 4.38 -8.01
C GLU A 161 -8.71 4.95 -6.96
N VAL A 162 -7.45 5.14 -7.36
CA VAL A 162 -6.43 5.79 -6.55
C VAL A 162 -5.71 6.82 -7.40
N VAL A 163 -5.19 7.86 -6.75
CA VAL A 163 -4.22 8.75 -7.38
C VAL A 163 -2.85 8.10 -7.32
N VAL A 164 -2.21 7.99 -8.47
CA VAL A 164 -0.83 7.52 -8.60
C VAL A 164 -0.01 8.54 -9.39
N PRO A 165 1.33 8.54 -9.25
CA PRO A 165 2.21 9.21 -10.20
C PRO A 165 2.00 8.73 -11.64
N SER A 166 2.56 9.44 -12.61
CA SER A 166 2.76 8.87 -13.95
C SER A 166 3.72 7.66 -13.89
N MET A 167 3.74 6.86 -14.95
CA MET A 167 4.68 5.75 -15.06
C MET A 167 6.12 6.27 -15.14
N GLU A 168 6.33 7.37 -15.86
CA GLU A 168 7.58 8.09 -16.06
C GLU A 168 8.17 8.51 -14.72
N GLU A 169 7.35 9.07 -13.83
CA GLU A 169 7.78 9.49 -12.50
C GLU A 169 8.03 8.31 -11.57
N THR A 170 7.19 7.28 -11.64
CA THR A 170 7.42 6.02 -10.90
C THR A 170 8.77 5.42 -11.29
N LEU A 171 9.14 5.48 -12.57
CA LEU A 171 10.42 5.02 -13.07
C LEU A 171 11.56 5.95 -12.63
N ALA A 172 11.39 7.27 -12.76
CA ALA A 172 12.38 8.26 -12.36
C ALA A 172 12.72 8.17 -10.86
N GLU A 173 11.72 8.02 -9.99
CA GLU A 173 11.92 7.86 -8.54
C GLU A 173 12.74 6.60 -8.24
N LYS A 174 12.43 5.47 -8.90
CA LYS A 174 13.18 4.22 -8.74
C LYS A 174 14.62 4.33 -9.24
N LEU A 175 14.84 4.96 -10.40
CA LEU A 175 16.18 5.18 -10.95
C LEU A 175 17.02 6.08 -10.06
N CYS A 176 16.43 7.18 -9.56
CA CYS A 176 17.08 8.09 -8.62
C CYS A 176 17.51 7.35 -7.35
N ILE A 177 16.61 6.57 -6.78
CA ILE A 177 16.88 5.69 -5.64
C ILE A 177 18.08 4.77 -5.89
N ILE A 178 18.17 4.13 -7.06
CA ILE A 178 19.26 3.22 -7.41
C ILE A 178 20.57 4.01 -7.54
N ALA A 179 20.55 5.14 -8.25
CA ALA A 179 21.72 5.98 -8.47
C ALA A 179 22.25 6.63 -7.18
N GLU A 180 21.37 6.97 -6.24
CA GLU A 180 21.76 7.50 -4.92
C GLU A 180 22.23 6.41 -3.96
N SER A 181 21.80 5.15 -4.17
CA SER A 181 22.22 4.00 -3.37
C SER A 181 23.61 3.48 -3.72
N THR A 182 24.21 3.90 -4.84
CA THR A 182 25.60 3.59 -5.23
C THR A 182 26.66 4.47 -4.53
N LYS A 183 26.47 4.78 -3.24
CA LYS A 183 27.55 5.31 -2.39
C LYS A 183 28.53 4.18 -2.08
N THR A 184 29.82 4.43 -2.24
CA THR A 184 30.92 3.44 -2.21
C THR A 184 30.99 2.55 -0.95
N ASP A 185 30.36 2.96 0.15
CA ASP A 185 30.43 2.27 1.45
C ASP A 185 29.11 1.60 1.89
N VAL A 186 28.07 1.57 1.05
CA VAL A 186 26.79 0.91 1.37
C VAL A 186 26.45 -0.10 0.27
N LEU A 187 26.34 -1.38 0.65
CA LEU A 187 25.89 -2.42 -0.27
C LEU A 187 24.49 -2.07 -0.79
N ASN A 188 24.34 -1.93 -2.10
CA ASN A 188 23.05 -1.65 -2.71
C ASN A 188 22.15 -2.89 -2.62
N THR A 189 21.23 -2.90 -1.65
CA THR A 189 20.28 -4.00 -1.45
C THR A 189 19.01 -3.85 -2.28
N ARG A 190 18.89 -2.85 -3.17
CA ARG A 190 17.67 -2.52 -3.93
C ARG A 190 17.57 -3.23 -5.29
N THR A 191 18.16 -4.41 -5.39
CA THR A 191 18.18 -5.20 -6.65
C THR A 191 16.78 -5.59 -7.12
N GLU A 192 15.79 -5.61 -6.22
CA GLU A 192 14.37 -5.86 -6.52
C GLU A 192 13.72 -4.81 -7.45
N LEU A 193 14.39 -3.68 -7.71
CA LEU A 193 13.90 -2.65 -8.64
C LEU A 193 14.17 -2.97 -10.11
N PHE A 194 15.07 -3.91 -10.42
CA PHE A 194 15.42 -4.28 -11.79
C PHE A 194 14.49 -5.33 -12.42
N GLY A 195 13.60 -5.94 -11.64
CA GLY A 195 12.72 -7.02 -12.08
C GLY A 195 13.49 -8.33 -12.29
N ASN A 196 13.09 -9.37 -11.57
CA ASN A 196 13.39 -10.75 -11.94
C ASN A 196 12.14 -11.36 -12.58
#